data_AF-A0A3N5V175-F1
#
_entry.id   AF-A0A3N5V175-F1
#
_cell.length_a   1.000
_cell.length_b   1.000
_cell.length_c   1.000
_cell.angle_alpha   90.00
_cell.angle_beta   90.00
_cell.angle_gamma   90.00
#
_symmetry.space_group_name_H-M   'P 1'
#
loop_
_entity.id
_entity.type
_entity.pdbx_description
1 polymer ?
#
loop_
_entity_poly.entity_id
_entity_poly.type
_entity_poly.pdbx_seq_one_letter_code
_entity_poly.pdbx_strand_id
1 'polypeptide(L)'
;MARADTPTWLPLDEFATIIGLNPLNFNGLYSSLFPNNVCGDVFFQYDYQHSDRIGRDTIARAVREAELEMAAEAGFNLMPDWTTEERLPYPVPAMPGAYNMTGANPRGMLNSVELRKGLVISGGVRAKSLIFGSAPVVMTDVDGDGYAETCTVTEPTSVTDANEIHIFYPGKDGEDIWEIRPIKVSLTGGNAVITFKSWQIVDESKLEELDVQPLDAASAASYETAVDIYRVYNDPATQLQFMWENTWNSNCCGSCSACQFSTQAGCFHLRDHRLGFIVPAPATWSAADSEFTTQEWTACRAPDQIRVWYLSGWQGQSLARPKATLDPYWKNAIAYFAASKFDRPICGCSNVSQFIDKWRRDAAFTSQEEGAWTMTPEQAGNKMGTSMGALYAYRTIHRNGVRIIK
;
A
#
# COMPACT_ATOMS: atom_id res chain seq x y z
N MET A 1 8.09 13.13 8.46
CA MET A 1 8.04 11.80 7.83
C MET A 1 8.41 12.09 6.41
N ALA A 2 9.19 11.22 5.78
CA ALA A 2 9.58 11.48 4.42
C ALA A 2 8.31 11.42 3.56
N ARG A 3 7.73 12.60 3.32
CA ARG A 3 6.50 12.76 2.55
C ARG A 3 6.82 12.45 1.09
N ALA A 4 5.84 11.94 0.38
CA ALA A 4 5.82 11.97 -1.06
C ALA A 4 4.39 12.12 -1.56
N ASP A 5 4.23 12.69 -2.75
CA ASP A 5 2.91 12.81 -3.38
C ASP A 5 2.46 11.45 -3.95
N THR A 6 3.40 10.52 -4.08
CA THR A 6 3.12 9.13 -4.47
C THR A 6 3.00 8.23 -3.23
N PRO A 7 1.83 7.64 -2.95
CA PRO A 7 1.66 6.73 -1.82
C PRO A 7 2.38 5.40 -2.07
N THR A 8 3.20 4.99 -1.12
CA THR A 8 3.94 3.70 -1.12
C THR A 8 3.43 2.77 -0.02
N TRP A 9 3.60 1.46 -0.16
CA TRP A 9 3.40 0.49 0.92
C TRP A 9 4.59 0.48 1.90
N LEU A 10 5.82 0.53 1.38
CA LEU A 10 7.06 0.69 2.15
C LEU A 10 7.20 2.16 2.58
N PRO A 11 7.17 2.48 3.89
CA PRO A 11 7.43 3.83 4.35
C PRO A 11 8.84 4.29 3.96
N LEU A 12 8.97 5.53 3.48
CA LEU A 12 10.26 6.02 2.97
C LEU A 12 11.34 6.11 4.05
N ASP A 13 10.96 6.30 5.32
CA ASP A 13 11.91 6.27 6.45
C ASP A 13 12.49 4.86 6.67
N GLU A 14 11.70 3.81 6.42
CA GLU A 14 12.18 2.44 6.47
C GLU A 14 13.02 2.10 5.24
N PHE A 15 12.64 2.61 4.06
CA PHE A 15 13.47 2.53 2.86
C PHE A 15 14.86 3.14 3.12
N ALA A 16 14.92 4.36 3.65
CA ALA A 16 16.17 5.03 4.02
C ALA A 16 17.02 4.18 4.96
N THR A 17 16.41 3.61 6.00
CA THR A 17 17.09 2.73 6.96
C THR A 17 17.69 1.49 6.26
N ILE A 18 16.94 0.85 5.34
CA ILE A 18 17.39 -0.37 4.63
C ILE A 18 18.58 -0.08 3.72
N ILE A 19 18.59 1.06 3.05
CA ILE A 19 19.70 1.45 2.16
C ILE A 19 20.89 2.08 2.91
N GLY A 20 20.78 2.24 4.23
CA GLY A 20 21.83 2.77 5.09
C GLY A 20 21.90 4.29 5.17
N LEU A 21 20.81 4.99 4.82
CA LEU A 21 20.66 6.42 5.06
C LEU A 21 20.13 6.68 6.47
N ASN A 22 20.60 7.76 7.10
CA ASN A 22 20.03 8.22 8.37
C ASN A 22 18.63 8.82 8.10
N PRO A 23 17.55 8.28 8.71
CA PRO A 23 16.19 8.81 8.53
C PRO A 23 16.06 10.30 8.91
N LEU A 24 16.84 10.79 9.87
CA LEU A 24 16.83 12.20 10.27
C LEU A 24 17.24 13.11 9.11
N ASN A 25 18.41 12.85 8.51
CA ASN A 25 18.90 13.62 7.35
C ASN A 25 18.00 13.41 6.11
N PHE A 26 17.45 12.21 5.98
CA PHE A 26 16.51 11.89 4.91
C PHE A 26 15.21 12.71 5.00
N ASN A 27 14.84 13.17 6.21
CA ASN A 27 13.67 14.02 6.46
C ASN A 27 13.96 15.53 6.36
N GLY A 28 15.15 15.95 5.94
CA GLY A 28 15.47 17.38 5.84
C GLY A 28 16.13 17.97 7.09
N LEU A 29 16.33 17.17 8.14
CA LEU A 29 16.85 17.63 9.43
C LEU A 29 18.37 17.44 9.54
N TYR A 30 19.02 18.22 10.40
CA TYR A 30 20.39 17.98 10.85
C TYR A 30 20.46 18.11 12.37
N SER A 31 21.43 17.44 12.99
CA SER A 31 21.70 17.54 14.44
C SER A 31 23.19 17.68 14.69
N SER A 32 23.56 18.42 15.73
CA SER A 32 24.96 18.51 16.17
C SER A 32 25.49 17.19 16.77
N LEU A 33 24.58 16.34 17.28
CA LEU A 33 24.90 15.00 17.80
C LEU A 33 25.25 14.02 16.68
N PHE A 34 24.68 14.25 15.49
CA PHE A 34 24.95 13.48 14.27
C PHE A 34 25.46 14.44 13.20
N PRO A 35 26.71 14.95 13.36
CA PRO A 35 27.24 15.95 12.45
C PRO A 35 27.25 15.38 11.04
N ASN A 36 26.76 16.18 10.10
CA ASN A 36 26.77 15.85 8.69
C ASN A 36 28.23 15.72 8.21
N ASN A 37 28.71 14.49 8.15
CA ASN A 37 30.07 14.15 7.79
C ASN A 37 30.21 14.14 6.26
N VAL A 38 30.44 15.35 5.72
CA VAL A 38 31.16 15.68 4.48
C VAL A 38 30.51 15.27 3.15
N CYS A 39 29.58 14.30 3.11
CA CYS A 39 28.91 13.88 1.86
C CYS A 39 27.37 13.87 1.94
N GLY A 40 26.78 14.28 3.06
CA GLY A 40 25.38 13.97 3.41
C GLY A 40 24.54 15.19 3.77
N ASP A 41 24.58 16.25 2.96
CA ASP A 41 23.53 17.28 2.99
C ASP A 41 22.14 16.63 3.02
N VAL A 42 21.21 17.30 3.68
CA VAL A 42 19.85 16.81 3.88
C VAL A 42 19.15 16.50 2.56
N PHE A 43 18.20 15.57 2.60
CA PHE A 43 17.35 15.29 1.45
C PHE A 43 16.23 16.31 1.37
N PHE A 44 16.01 16.81 0.16
CA PHE A 44 14.90 17.70 -0.14
C PHE A 44 13.69 16.92 -0.68
N GLN A 45 12.53 17.58 -0.69
CA GLN A 45 11.28 16.96 -1.10
C GLN A 45 11.27 16.67 -2.60
N TYR A 46 11.70 17.64 -3.39
CA TYR A 46 11.63 17.62 -4.85
C TYR A 46 13.01 17.74 -5.50
N ASP A 47 13.16 17.19 -6.71
CA ASP A 47 14.41 17.25 -7.48
C ASP A 47 14.83 18.69 -7.84
N TYR A 48 13.89 19.62 -8.00
CA TYR A 48 14.23 21.00 -8.36
C TYR A 48 14.80 21.82 -7.21
N GLN A 49 14.61 21.37 -5.96
CA GLN A 49 15.15 22.05 -4.77
C GLN A 49 16.68 21.89 -4.69
N HIS A 50 17.28 20.96 -5.44
CA HIS A 50 18.72 20.86 -5.60
C HIS A 50 19.11 20.20 -6.94
N SER A 51 19.92 20.87 -7.77
CA SER A 51 20.21 20.45 -9.16
C SER A 51 20.78 19.03 -9.33
N ASP A 52 21.67 18.63 -8.42
CA ASP A 52 22.49 17.43 -8.62
C ASP A 52 21.92 16.17 -7.95
N ARG A 53 20.67 16.21 -7.44
CA ARG A 53 20.17 15.22 -6.49
C ARG A 53 18.77 14.76 -6.84
N ILE A 54 18.44 13.53 -6.42
CA ILE A 54 17.07 13.06 -6.44
C ILE A 54 16.39 13.45 -5.12
N GLY A 55 15.18 13.98 -5.22
CA GLY A 55 14.31 14.28 -4.10
C GLY A 55 13.59 13.04 -3.59
N ARG A 56 12.97 13.17 -2.41
CA ARG A 56 12.15 12.11 -1.80
C ARG A 56 11.01 11.64 -2.71
N ASP A 57 10.39 12.54 -3.48
CA ASP A 57 9.29 12.18 -4.36
C ASP A 57 9.72 11.25 -5.51
N THR A 58 10.89 11.49 -6.10
CA THR A 58 11.47 10.60 -7.12
C THR A 58 11.79 9.22 -6.53
N ILE A 59 12.29 9.16 -5.30
CA ILE A 59 12.50 7.90 -4.58
C ILE A 59 11.17 7.18 -4.36
N ALA A 60 10.12 7.89 -3.95
CA ALA A 60 8.81 7.32 -3.71
C ALA A 60 8.17 6.75 -4.98
N ARG A 61 8.32 7.44 -6.12
CA ARG A 61 7.88 6.94 -7.43
C ARG A 61 8.58 5.63 -7.80
N ALA A 62 9.89 5.54 -7.61
CA ALA A 62 10.64 4.30 -7.88
C ALA A 62 10.24 3.16 -6.92
N VAL A 63 10.01 3.45 -5.64
CA VAL A 63 9.49 2.47 -4.66
C VAL A 63 8.10 1.99 -5.08
N ARG A 64 7.19 2.90 -5.45
CA ARG A 64 5.84 2.56 -5.89
C ARG A 64 5.85 1.73 -7.17
N GLU A 65 6.70 2.06 -8.13
CA GLU A 65 6.87 1.28 -9.36
C GLU A 65 7.34 -0.15 -9.05
N ALA A 66 8.35 -0.29 -8.19
CA ALA A 66 8.84 -1.60 -7.74
C ALA A 66 7.75 -2.41 -7.02
N GLU A 67 6.96 -1.79 -6.15
CA GLU A 67 5.82 -2.42 -5.47
C GLU A 67 4.77 -2.94 -6.44
N LEU A 68 4.37 -2.13 -7.42
CA LEU A 68 3.35 -2.49 -8.39
C LEU A 68 3.80 -3.61 -9.33
N GLU A 69 5.04 -3.57 -9.81
CA GLU A 69 5.60 -4.63 -10.65
C GLU A 69 5.74 -5.95 -9.89
N MET A 70 6.24 -5.90 -8.65
CA MET A 70 6.33 -7.08 -7.81
C MET A 70 4.94 -7.65 -7.47
N ALA A 71 3.95 -6.80 -7.17
CA ALA A 71 2.59 -7.24 -6.91
C ALA A 71 1.92 -7.85 -8.16
N ALA A 72 2.18 -7.28 -9.34
CA ALA A 72 1.70 -7.81 -10.61
C ALA A 72 2.27 -9.21 -10.90
N GLU A 73 3.57 -9.42 -10.65
CA GLU A 73 4.21 -10.73 -10.82
C GLU A 73 3.79 -11.73 -9.72
N ALA A 74 3.63 -11.28 -8.47
CA ALA A 74 3.19 -12.13 -7.36
C ALA A 74 1.72 -12.56 -7.48
N GLY A 75 0.89 -11.75 -8.14
CA GLY A 75 -0.55 -11.95 -8.25
C GLY A 75 -1.33 -11.56 -6.99
N PHE A 76 -0.75 -10.75 -6.11
CA PHE A 76 -1.39 -10.20 -4.90
C PHE A 76 -0.66 -8.93 -4.42
N ASN A 77 -1.31 -8.10 -3.60
CA ASN A 77 -0.65 -6.93 -3.02
C ASN A 77 0.36 -7.32 -1.93
N LEU A 78 1.54 -6.70 -1.90
CA LEU A 78 2.60 -7.05 -0.93
C LEU A 78 2.29 -6.59 0.50
N MET A 79 1.38 -5.63 0.63
CA MET A 79 0.73 -5.21 1.87
C MET A 79 -0.78 -5.16 1.63
N PRO A 80 -1.63 -5.34 2.64
CA PRO A 80 -3.08 -5.24 2.46
C PRO A 80 -3.46 -3.85 1.94
N ASP A 81 -4.09 -3.83 0.78
CA ASP A 81 -4.52 -2.62 0.09
C ASP A 81 -5.86 -2.88 -0.64
N TRP A 82 -6.61 -1.81 -0.87
CA TRP A 82 -7.94 -1.87 -1.45
C TRP A 82 -7.85 -1.84 -2.97
N THR A 83 -8.43 -2.85 -3.61
CA THR A 83 -8.70 -2.82 -5.04
C THR A 83 -10.08 -2.23 -5.26
N THR A 84 -10.16 -1.15 -6.03
CA THR A 84 -11.41 -0.47 -6.35
C THR A 84 -11.88 -0.78 -7.77
N GLU A 85 -13.18 -1.00 -7.93
CA GLU A 85 -13.84 -1.15 -9.23
C GLU A 85 -13.26 -2.22 -10.17
N GLU A 86 -12.81 -3.36 -9.64
CA GLU A 86 -12.31 -4.43 -10.51
C GLU A 86 -13.46 -5.03 -11.32
N ARG A 87 -13.40 -4.90 -12.65
CA ARG A 87 -14.40 -5.47 -13.56
C ARG A 87 -13.96 -6.82 -14.09
N LEU A 88 -14.87 -7.78 -14.00
CA LEU A 88 -14.68 -9.16 -14.44
C LEU A 88 -15.93 -9.66 -15.16
N PRO A 89 -15.78 -10.52 -16.20
CA PRO A 89 -16.92 -11.21 -16.78
C PRO A 89 -17.52 -12.17 -15.76
N TYR A 90 -18.84 -12.28 -15.73
CA TYR A 90 -19.48 -13.33 -14.95
C TYR A 90 -19.36 -14.68 -15.67
N PRO A 91 -19.15 -15.81 -14.96
CA PRO A 91 -19.02 -17.11 -15.59
C PRO A 91 -20.26 -17.48 -16.43
N VAL A 92 -20.02 -17.74 -17.71
CA VAL A 92 -21.03 -18.22 -18.65
C VAL A 92 -20.90 -19.73 -18.87
N PRO A 93 -22.01 -20.46 -19.10
CA PRO A 93 -21.93 -21.86 -19.50
C PRO A 93 -21.11 -22.03 -20.79
N ALA A 94 -20.41 -23.16 -20.90
CA ALA A 94 -19.59 -23.46 -22.08
C ALA A 94 -20.40 -23.66 -23.37
N MET A 95 -21.73 -23.87 -23.26
CA MET A 95 -22.61 -24.01 -24.42
C MET A 95 -23.01 -22.63 -24.96
N PRO A 96 -22.61 -22.27 -26.19
CA PRO A 96 -23.03 -21.01 -26.80
C PRO A 96 -24.56 -20.92 -26.89
N GLY A 97 -25.14 -19.83 -26.39
CA GLY A 97 -26.59 -19.60 -26.38
C GLY A 97 -27.33 -20.10 -25.14
N ALA A 98 -26.67 -20.83 -24.23
CA ALA A 98 -27.26 -21.16 -22.93
C ALA A 98 -27.04 -20.00 -21.94
N TYR A 99 -28.13 -19.46 -21.39
CA TYR A 99 -28.07 -18.48 -20.31
C TYR A 99 -28.15 -19.17 -18.96
N ASN A 100 -27.28 -18.79 -18.03
CA ASN A 100 -27.45 -19.17 -16.64
C ASN A 100 -28.55 -18.30 -16.02
N MET A 101 -29.76 -18.85 -15.89
CA MET A 101 -30.87 -18.07 -15.31
C MET A 101 -30.75 -17.90 -13.80
N THR A 102 -30.11 -18.83 -13.11
CA THR A 102 -30.07 -18.87 -11.63
C THR A 102 -28.77 -18.32 -11.05
N GLY A 103 -27.73 -18.17 -11.85
CA GLY A 103 -26.37 -17.90 -11.36
C GLY A 103 -25.75 -19.08 -10.61
N ALA A 104 -26.35 -20.27 -10.73
CA ALA A 104 -25.88 -21.48 -10.06
C ALA A 104 -25.14 -22.40 -11.02
N ASN A 105 -24.19 -23.16 -10.47
CA ASN A 105 -23.48 -24.23 -11.14
C ASN A 105 -24.34 -25.51 -11.16
N PRO A 106 -23.92 -26.58 -11.86
CA PRO A 106 -24.67 -27.85 -11.91
C PRO A 106 -24.91 -28.52 -10.55
N ARG A 107 -24.23 -28.09 -9.47
CA ARG A 107 -24.43 -28.58 -8.10
C ARG A 107 -25.46 -27.75 -7.32
N GLY A 108 -26.09 -26.76 -7.95
CA GLY A 108 -27.02 -25.83 -7.30
C GLY A 108 -26.36 -24.77 -6.41
N MET A 109 -25.03 -24.62 -6.48
CA MET A 109 -24.30 -23.58 -5.74
C MET A 109 -24.04 -22.38 -6.64
N LEU A 110 -24.00 -21.17 -6.08
CA LEU A 110 -23.63 -19.98 -6.84
C LEU A 110 -22.25 -20.14 -7.52
N ASN A 111 -22.15 -19.62 -8.74
CA ASN A 111 -20.90 -19.62 -9.52
C ASN A 111 -19.81 -18.87 -8.76
N SER A 112 -18.57 -19.36 -8.85
CA SER A 112 -17.42 -18.63 -8.34
C SER A 112 -16.78 -17.78 -9.44
N VAL A 113 -16.25 -16.64 -9.06
CA VAL A 113 -15.45 -15.77 -9.93
C VAL A 113 -14.06 -15.67 -9.35
N GLU A 114 -13.05 -15.78 -10.21
CA GLU A 114 -11.65 -15.58 -9.82
C GLU A 114 -11.30 -14.11 -9.95
N LEU A 115 -10.80 -13.50 -8.87
CA LEU A 115 -10.27 -12.14 -8.86
C LEU A 115 -8.86 -12.11 -9.46
N ARG A 116 -8.45 -10.97 -10.04
CA ARG A 116 -7.08 -10.81 -10.56
C ARG A 116 -6.03 -10.98 -9.47
N LYS A 117 -6.32 -10.51 -8.25
CA LYS A 117 -5.43 -10.63 -7.09
C LYS A 117 -5.92 -11.71 -6.12
N GLY A 118 -4.98 -12.52 -5.64
CA GLY A 118 -5.16 -13.46 -4.55
C GLY A 118 -4.98 -12.82 -3.17
N LEU A 119 -4.92 -13.64 -2.12
CA LEU A 119 -4.84 -13.23 -0.71
C LEU A 119 -5.91 -12.19 -0.34
N VAL A 120 -7.15 -12.49 -0.71
CA VAL A 120 -8.30 -11.64 -0.41
C VAL A 120 -8.62 -11.74 1.08
N ILE A 121 -8.80 -10.61 1.72
CA ILE A 121 -9.07 -10.51 3.17
C ILE A 121 -10.56 -10.32 3.40
N SER A 122 -11.16 -9.33 2.74
CA SER A 122 -12.59 -9.01 2.86
C SER A 122 -13.08 -8.20 1.68
N GLY A 123 -14.38 -8.29 1.38
CA GLY A 123 -15.06 -7.36 0.48
C GLY A 123 -15.32 -6.02 1.16
N GLY A 124 -15.24 -4.94 0.40
CA GLY A 124 -15.48 -3.60 0.92
C GLY A 124 -14.64 -2.52 0.22
N VAL A 125 -14.93 -1.29 0.59
CA VAL A 125 -14.19 -0.10 0.17
C VAL A 125 -13.40 0.47 1.34
N ARG A 126 -12.36 1.23 1.02
CA ARG A 126 -11.63 1.96 2.04
C ARG A 126 -12.50 3.11 2.55
N ALA A 127 -12.67 3.20 3.86
CA ALA A 127 -13.34 4.30 4.53
C ALA A 127 -12.43 4.90 5.60
N LYS A 128 -12.65 6.18 5.89
CA LYS A 128 -11.95 6.92 6.93
C LYS A 128 -12.95 7.69 7.78
N SER A 129 -12.68 7.72 9.08
CA SER A 129 -13.43 8.54 10.03
C SER A 129 -12.48 9.12 11.06
N LEU A 130 -12.59 10.42 11.33
CA LEU A 130 -11.78 11.10 12.33
C LEU A 130 -12.09 10.54 13.73
N ILE A 131 -11.05 10.16 14.47
CA ILE A 131 -11.16 9.79 15.89
C ILE A 131 -10.90 11.03 16.74
N PHE A 132 -9.79 11.73 16.46
CA PHE A 132 -9.38 12.92 17.20
C PHE A 132 -8.63 13.87 16.26
N GLY A 133 -8.99 15.14 16.25
CA GLY A 133 -8.29 16.18 15.49
C GLY A 133 -7.34 16.97 16.37
N SER A 134 -6.15 17.32 15.87
CA SER A 134 -5.12 18.09 16.57
C SER A 134 -4.72 17.50 17.93
N ALA A 135 -4.50 16.19 17.97
CA ALA A 135 -3.97 15.48 19.14
C ALA A 135 -2.57 15.99 19.47
N PRO A 136 -2.30 16.47 20.69
CA PRO A 136 -0.99 17.00 21.07
C PRO A 136 0.07 15.91 21.04
N VAL A 137 1.24 16.22 20.48
CA VAL A 137 2.39 15.32 20.47
C VAL A 137 3.33 15.65 21.62
N VAL A 138 3.64 14.64 22.43
CA VAL A 138 4.67 14.74 23.46
C VAL A 138 5.97 14.15 22.93
N MET A 139 6.99 14.99 22.76
CA MET A 139 8.34 14.56 22.41
C MET A 139 9.15 14.28 23.68
N THR A 140 9.83 13.13 23.73
CA THR A 140 10.66 12.71 24.86
C THR A 140 12.02 12.25 24.35
N ASP A 141 13.06 12.69 25.05
CA ASP A 141 14.43 12.17 24.95
C ASP A 141 14.53 10.92 25.86
N VAL A 142 14.71 9.75 25.25
CA VAL A 142 14.66 8.47 25.97
C VAL A 142 16.02 8.10 26.57
N ASP A 143 17.13 8.58 25.99
CA ASP A 143 18.49 8.21 26.40
C ASP A 143 19.28 9.33 27.10
N GLY A 144 18.73 10.55 27.13
CA GLY A 144 19.28 11.70 27.83
C GLY A 144 20.39 12.42 27.08
N ASP A 145 20.51 12.22 25.76
CA ASP A 145 21.53 12.86 24.92
C ASP A 145 21.19 14.31 24.52
N GLY A 146 20.01 14.79 24.89
CA GLY A 146 19.48 16.12 24.61
C GLY A 146 18.63 16.19 23.33
N TYR A 147 18.43 15.09 22.62
CA TYR A 147 17.58 15.02 21.43
C TYR A 147 16.31 14.21 21.71
N ALA A 148 15.16 14.89 21.67
CA ALA A 148 13.86 14.23 21.84
C ALA A 148 13.46 13.47 20.57
N GLU A 149 13.85 12.21 20.50
CA GLU A 149 13.73 11.37 19.31
C GLU A 149 12.40 10.60 19.25
N THR A 150 11.70 10.46 20.38
CA THR A 150 10.46 9.68 20.46
C THR A 150 9.24 10.56 20.71
N CYS A 151 8.24 10.44 19.83
CA CYS A 151 6.94 11.07 19.95
C CYS A 151 5.92 10.11 20.51
N THR A 152 5.09 10.58 21.45
CA THR A 152 3.97 9.84 22.02
C THR A 152 2.70 10.66 21.93
N VAL A 153 1.62 10.03 21.48
CA VAL A 153 0.27 10.59 21.45
C VAL A 153 -0.65 9.62 22.18
N THR A 154 -1.49 10.13 23.09
CA THR A 154 -2.41 9.30 23.88
C THR A 154 -3.80 9.93 23.86
N GLU A 155 -4.74 9.26 23.20
CA GLU A 155 -6.10 9.75 23.05
C GLU A 155 -7.14 8.65 23.31
N PRO A 156 -8.33 8.99 23.85
CA PRO A 156 -9.41 8.03 24.05
C PRO A 156 -9.95 7.53 22.70
N THR A 157 -10.29 6.25 22.63
CA THR A 157 -10.86 5.64 21.42
C THR A 157 -11.83 4.50 21.74
N SER A 158 -12.84 4.34 20.88
CA SER A 158 -13.70 3.15 20.87
C SER A 158 -13.22 2.07 19.89
N VAL A 159 -12.19 2.37 19.08
CA VAL A 159 -11.66 1.42 18.10
C VAL A 159 -10.85 0.34 18.80
N THR A 160 -11.20 -0.92 18.54
CA THR A 160 -10.59 -2.09 19.18
C THR A 160 -9.50 -2.76 18.35
N ASP A 161 -9.43 -2.49 17.04
CA ASP A 161 -8.38 -3.02 16.15
C ASP A 161 -7.29 -1.96 15.95
N ALA A 162 -6.10 -2.22 16.50
CA ALA A 162 -4.93 -1.35 16.32
C ALA A 162 -4.51 -1.23 14.85
N ASN A 163 -4.88 -2.17 13.97
CA ASN A 163 -4.62 -2.04 12.53
C ASN A 163 -5.38 -0.86 11.93
N GLU A 164 -6.56 -0.51 12.45
CA GLU A 164 -7.41 0.54 11.88
C GLU A 164 -7.02 1.95 12.36
N ILE A 165 -6.07 2.10 13.27
CA ILE A 165 -5.66 3.41 13.81
C ILE A 165 -4.47 3.95 13.03
N HIS A 166 -4.65 5.08 12.38
CA HIS A 166 -3.63 5.75 11.59
C HIS A 166 -3.50 7.20 12.05
N ILE A 167 -2.32 7.78 11.85
CA ILE A 167 -2.05 9.18 12.17
C ILE A 167 -1.67 9.94 10.90
N PHE A 168 -2.10 11.18 10.84
CA PHE A 168 -1.96 12.07 9.70
C PHE A 168 -1.46 13.44 10.16
N TYR A 169 -0.87 14.19 9.24
CA TYR A 169 -0.60 15.61 9.47
C TYR A 169 -1.90 16.38 9.80
N PRO A 170 -1.83 17.38 10.68
CA PRO A 170 -3.02 18.10 11.13
C PRO A 170 -3.64 18.91 9.98
N GLY A 171 -4.97 18.89 9.88
CA GLY A 171 -5.72 19.72 8.92
C GLY A 171 -5.63 19.25 7.47
N LYS A 172 -5.26 17.98 7.24
CA LYS A 172 -5.14 17.35 5.90
C LYS A 172 -6.27 16.38 5.56
N ASP A 173 -7.37 16.43 6.30
CA ASP A 173 -8.57 15.59 6.08
C ASP A 173 -8.28 14.08 5.95
N GLY A 174 -7.18 13.62 6.57
CA GLY A 174 -6.75 12.23 6.52
C GLY A 174 -6.32 11.75 5.13
N GLU A 175 -5.84 12.62 4.24
CA GLU A 175 -5.29 12.26 2.93
C GLU A 175 -4.07 11.32 3.04
N ASP A 176 -3.96 10.35 2.11
CA ASP A 176 -2.95 9.28 2.19
C ASP A 176 -1.51 9.72 2.10
N ILE A 177 -1.26 10.77 1.31
CA ILE A 177 0.07 11.33 1.12
C ILE A 177 0.60 11.99 2.41
N TRP A 178 -0.31 12.28 3.35
CA TRP A 178 -0.04 12.91 4.64
C TRP A 178 -0.08 11.93 5.82
N GLU A 179 -0.19 10.62 5.55
CA GLU A 179 -0.17 9.60 6.58
C GLU A 179 1.24 9.46 7.18
N ILE A 180 1.39 9.58 8.50
CA ILE A 180 2.68 9.42 9.17
C ILE A 180 2.96 7.93 9.38
N ARG A 181 4.05 7.40 8.81
CA ARG A 181 4.44 5.98 8.88
C ARG A 181 5.98 5.83 8.93
N PRO A 182 6.51 4.76 9.57
CA PRO A 182 5.80 3.74 10.36
C PRO A 182 5.43 4.24 11.76
N ILE A 183 4.46 3.60 12.41
CA ILE A 183 4.02 3.92 13.78
C ILE A 183 3.78 2.64 14.58
N LYS A 184 3.86 2.73 15.91
CA LYS A 184 3.45 1.68 16.84
C LYS A 184 2.17 2.12 17.54
N VAL A 185 1.18 1.24 17.60
CA VAL A 185 -0.10 1.50 18.26
C VAL A 185 -0.30 0.45 19.33
N SER A 186 -0.67 0.88 20.53
CA SER A 186 -1.11 0.02 21.62
C SER A 186 -2.42 0.53 22.18
N LEU A 187 -3.35 -0.38 22.48
CA LEU A 187 -4.67 -0.05 23.02
C LEU A 187 -4.72 -0.48 24.48
N THR A 188 -4.84 0.46 25.42
CA THR A 188 -4.89 0.16 26.86
C THR A 188 -5.86 1.11 27.57
N GLY A 189 -6.76 0.57 28.39
CA GLY A 189 -7.66 1.38 29.22
C GLY A 189 -8.63 2.28 28.44
N GLY A 190 -9.01 1.90 27.22
CA GLY A 190 -9.85 2.73 26.35
C GLY A 190 -9.11 3.86 25.62
N ASN A 191 -7.77 3.90 25.72
CA ASN A 191 -6.93 4.86 25.02
C ASN A 191 -6.09 4.16 23.94
N ALA A 192 -5.86 4.87 22.83
CA ALA A 192 -4.83 4.55 21.87
C ALA A 192 -3.55 5.30 22.28
N VAL A 193 -2.49 4.54 22.58
CA VAL A 193 -1.14 5.05 22.80
C VAL A 193 -0.33 4.78 21.54
N ILE A 194 0.00 5.85 20.82
CA ILE A 194 0.67 5.83 19.52
C ILE A 194 2.08 6.38 19.71
N THR A 195 3.08 5.63 19.26
CA THR A 195 4.49 6.06 19.31
C THR A 195 5.13 6.01 17.93
N PHE A 196 5.94 7.03 17.65
CA PHE A 196 6.68 7.21 16.41
C PHE A 196 7.91 8.11 16.69
N LYS A 197 8.67 8.45 15.67
CA LYS A 197 9.92 9.21 15.81
C LYS A 197 9.75 10.68 15.44
N SER A 198 10.47 11.58 16.08
CA SER A 198 10.27 13.04 15.91
C SER A 198 10.56 13.54 14.50
N TRP A 199 11.55 12.97 13.80
CA TRP A 199 11.77 13.25 12.37
C TRP A 199 10.56 12.86 11.49
N GLN A 200 9.58 12.13 12.01
CA GLN A 200 8.37 11.78 11.29
C GLN A 200 7.30 12.89 11.29
N ILE A 201 7.52 14.01 11.99
CA ILE A 201 6.57 15.14 12.06
C ILE A 201 7.26 16.48 11.82
N VAL A 202 8.13 16.55 10.81
CA VAL A 202 8.73 17.82 10.38
C VAL A 202 7.63 18.78 9.94
N ASP A 203 7.76 20.05 10.32
CA ASP A 203 6.85 21.15 9.94
C ASP A 203 6.65 21.16 8.42
N GLU A 204 5.41 21.01 8.00
CA GLU A 204 5.04 20.94 6.59
C GLU A 204 5.50 22.18 5.83
N SER A 205 5.26 23.36 6.41
CA SER A 205 5.45 24.63 5.72
C SER A 205 6.90 24.81 5.27
N LYS A 206 7.84 24.23 6.03
CA LYS A 206 9.28 24.28 5.77
C LYS A 206 9.74 23.25 4.73
N LEU A 207 9.03 22.13 4.57
CA LEU A 207 9.36 21.10 3.60
C LEU A 207 9.06 21.55 2.15
N GLU A 208 8.05 22.41 1.98
CA GLU A 208 7.59 22.89 0.68
C GLU A 208 8.16 24.25 0.27
N GLU A 209 9.04 24.86 1.06
CA GLU A 209 9.64 26.16 0.71
C GLU A 209 10.39 26.08 -0.64
N LEU A 210 10.43 27.20 -1.36
CA LEU A 210 11.16 27.27 -2.62
C LEU A 210 12.68 27.24 -2.40
N ASP A 211 13.13 27.87 -1.32
CA ASP A 211 14.53 27.92 -0.86
C ASP A 211 14.68 27.15 0.44
N VAL A 212 14.47 25.83 0.37
CA VAL A 212 14.51 24.97 1.57
C VAL A 212 15.90 25.00 2.20
N GLN A 213 15.95 25.37 3.46
CA GLN A 213 17.15 25.27 4.28
C GLN A 213 17.14 24.00 5.12
N PRO A 214 18.31 23.40 5.41
CA PRO A 214 18.41 22.32 6.38
C PRO A 214 17.79 22.73 7.73
N LEU A 215 16.97 21.85 8.30
CA LEU A 215 16.23 22.13 9.53
C LEU A 215 16.99 21.64 10.76
N ASP A 216 17.12 22.48 11.78
CA ASP A 216 17.77 22.09 13.03
C ASP A 216 16.85 21.17 13.83
N ALA A 217 17.30 19.94 14.08
CA ALA A 217 16.58 18.94 14.86
C ALA A 217 16.48 19.30 16.37
N ALA A 218 17.31 20.21 16.88
CA ALA A 218 17.19 20.71 18.24
C ALA A 218 16.12 21.80 18.38
N SER A 219 15.67 22.39 17.27
CA SER A 219 14.67 23.46 17.28
C SER A 219 13.25 22.88 17.29
N ALA A 220 12.48 23.17 18.34
CA ALA A 220 11.07 22.77 18.43
C ALA A 220 10.22 23.34 17.28
N ALA A 221 10.63 24.46 16.68
CA ALA A 221 9.94 25.05 15.53
C ALA A 221 10.11 24.23 14.25
N SER A 222 10.99 23.22 14.21
CA SER A 222 11.17 22.34 13.05
C SER A 222 10.11 21.24 12.96
N TYR A 223 9.22 21.14 13.95
CA TYR A 223 8.28 20.03 14.10
C TYR A 223 6.85 20.53 14.25
N GLU A 224 5.91 19.71 13.77
CA GLU A 224 4.50 19.82 14.12
C GLU A 224 4.29 19.51 15.60
N THR A 225 3.37 20.21 16.25
CA THR A 225 3.06 20.01 17.68
C THR A 225 1.80 19.16 17.89
N ALA A 226 1.07 18.87 16.81
CA ALA A 226 -0.17 18.11 16.84
C ALA A 226 -0.29 17.20 15.61
N VAL A 227 -1.11 16.15 15.72
CA VAL A 227 -1.44 15.23 14.63
C VAL A 227 -2.94 14.91 14.62
N ASP A 228 -3.48 14.50 13.48
CA ASP A 228 -4.84 13.99 13.41
C ASP A 228 -4.84 12.45 13.47
N ILE A 229 -5.73 11.89 14.28
CA ILE A 229 -5.90 10.44 14.43
C ILE A 229 -7.17 10.03 13.70
N TYR A 230 -7.03 9.16 12.71
CA TYR A 230 -8.14 8.60 11.93
C TYR A 230 -8.26 7.10 12.12
N ARG A 231 -9.50 6.63 12.05
CA ARG A 231 -9.81 5.24 11.79
C ARG A 231 -9.80 5.01 10.28
N VAL A 232 -8.93 4.16 9.77
CA VAL A 232 -8.94 3.67 8.38
C VAL A 232 -9.41 2.23 8.41
N TYR A 233 -10.56 1.95 7.82
CA TYR A 233 -11.19 0.64 7.91
C TYR A 233 -11.78 0.22 6.57
N ASN A 234 -12.11 -1.06 6.48
CA ASN A 234 -12.80 -1.62 5.33
C ASN A 234 -14.31 -1.51 5.56
N ASP A 235 -14.98 -0.59 4.86
CA ASP A 235 -16.43 -0.47 4.88
C ASP A 235 -17.06 -1.58 4.02
N PRO A 236 -17.76 -2.55 4.63
CA PRO A 236 -18.35 -3.65 3.91
C PRO A 236 -19.59 -3.25 3.11
N ALA A 237 -20.14 -2.03 3.26
CA ALA A 237 -21.38 -1.62 2.59
C ALA A 237 -21.33 -1.72 1.06
N THR A 238 -20.14 -1.56 0.48
CA THR A 238 -19.90 -1.66 -0.97
C THR A 238 -18.87 -2.75 -1.27
N GLN A 239 -19.33 -3.96 -1.61
CA GLN A 239 -18.43 -5.07 -2.00
C GLN A 239 -18.51 -5.40 -3.47
N LEU A 240 -19.71 -5.38 -4.04
CA LEU A 240 -19.94 -5.88 -5.39
C LEU A 240 -21.13 -5.20 -6.06
N GLN A 241 -21.02 -5.01 -7.36
CA GLN A 241 -22.09 -4.54 -8.23
C GLN A 241 -22.18 -5.46 -9.45
N PHE A 242 -23.36 -6.02 -9.65
CA PHE A 242 -23.73 -6.79 -10.83
C PHE A 242 -24.10 -5.85 -11.97
N MET A 243 -23.73 -6.24 -13.19
CA MET A 243 -23.93 -5.42 -14.38
C MET A 243 -24.52 -6.28 -15.51
N TRP A 244 -25.63 -5.81 -16.09
CA TRP A 244 -26.28 -6.43 -17.24
C TRP A 244 -26.29 -5.50 -18.44
N GLU A 245 -25.88 -6.01 -19.58
CA GLU A 245 -26.07 -5.37 -20.88
C GLU A 245 -27.56 -5.29 -21.19
N ASN A 246 -27.97 -4.13 -21.72
CA ASN A 246 -29.35 -3.91 -22.12
C ASN A 246 -29.67 -4.76 -23.37
N THR A 247 -30.77 -5.51 -23.31
CA THR A 247 -31.25 -6.32 -24.43
C THR A 247 -32.25 -5.55 -25.27
N TRP A 248 -32.27 -5.81 -26.59
CA TRP A 248 -33.09 -5.09 -27.56
C TRP A 248 -34.62 -5.12 -27.33
N ASN A 249 -35.13 -6.11 -26.58
CA ASN A 249 -36.54 -6.15 -26.19
C ASN A 249 -36.68 -6.02 -24.67
N SER A 250 -37.85 -5.55 -24.23
CA SER A 250 -38.27 -5.22 -22.87
C SER A 250 -38.21 -6.35 -21.82
N ASN A 251 -37.32 -7.33 -21.98
CA ASN A 251 -37.02 -8.37 -20.99
C ASN A 251 -36.10 -7.92 -19.86
N CYS A 252 -35.80 -6.63 -19.74
CA CYS A 252 -35.43 -6.15 -18.43
C CYS A 252 -36.69 -6.05 -17.57
N CYS A 253 -36.67 -6.68 -16.39
CA CYS A 253 -37.74 -6.61 -15.40
C CYS A 253 -37.86 -5.18 -14.79
N GLY A 254 -37.59 -4.10 -15.56
CA GLY A 254 -37.53 -2.69 -15.16
C GLY A 254 -37.26 -1.71 -16.34
N SER A 255 -36.93 -0.45 -16.05
CA SER A 255 -36.63 0.59 -17.06
C SER A 255 -35.18 0.50 -17.55
N CYS A 256 -34.98 0.29 -18.86
CA CYS A 256 -33.65 0.26 -19.44
C CYS A 256 -33.36 1.48 -20.32
N SER A 257 -32.34 2.25 -19.96
CA SER A 257 -31.75 3.27 -20.82
C SER A 257 -30.83 2.61 -21.87
N ALA A 258 -30.88 3.12 -23.10
CA ALA A 258 -29.95 2.68 -24.14
C ALA A 258 -28.50 3.01 -23.74
N CYS A 259 -27.54 2.14 -24.09
CA CYS A 259 -26.11 2.32 -23.85
C CYS A 259 -25.68 2.43 -22.37
N GLN A 260 -26.45 1.87 -21.43
CA GLN A 260 -26.09 1.78 -20.02
C GLN A 260 -26.27 0.36 -19.49
N PHE A 261 -25.43 -0.02 -18.53
CA PHE A 261 -25.64 -1.27 -17.78
C PHE A 261 -26.75 -1.06 -16.76
N SER A 262 -27.69 -2.02 -16.68
CA SER A 262 -28.49 -2.16 -15.47
C SER A 262 -27.58 -2.65 -14.35
N THR A 263 -27.73 -2.12 -13.14
CA THR A 263 -26.87 -2.48 -12.00
C THR A 263 -27.65 -2.92 -10.78
N GLN A 264 -27.08 -3.84 -10.01
CA GLN A 264 -27.62 -4.31 -8.73
C GLN A 264 -26.48 -4.47 -7.73
N ALA A 265 -26.69 -4.05 -6.49
CA ALA A 265 -25.72 -4.30 -5.43
C ALA A 265 -25.66 -5.80 -5.06
N GLY A 266 -24.51 -6.21 -4.56
CA GLY A 266 -24.27 -7.55 -4.08
C GLY A 266 -23.22 -7.61 -2.99
N CYS A 267 -23.11 -8.78 -2.38
CA CYS A 267 -21.99 -9.16 -1.55
C CYS A 267 -21.30 -10.38 -2.14
N PHE A 268 -20.19 -10.78 -1.53
CA PHE A 268 -19.59 -12.06 -1.84
C PHE A 268 -19.03 -12.71 -0.58
N HIS A 269 -18.95 -14.04 -0.59
CA HIS A 269 -18.13 -14.77 0.38
C HIS A 269 -16.89 -15.34 -0.30
N LEU A 270 -15.83 -15.52 0.47
CA LEU A 270 -14.58 -16.11 0.00
C LEU A 270 -14.71 -17.63 -0.03
N ARG A 271 -14.49 -18.24 -1.19
CA ARG A 271 -14.37 -19.70 -1.33
C ARG A 271 -12.92 -20.14 -1.14
N ASP A 272 -11.99 -19.42 -1.74
CA ASP A 272 -10.55 -19.59 -1.54
C ASP A 272 -9.89 -18.21 -1.46
N HIS A 273 -9.50 -17.84 -0.25
CA HIS A 273 -8.88 -16.55 0.02
C HIS A 273 -7.50 -16.43 -0.65
N ARG A 274 -6.75 -17.52 -0.80
CA ARG A 274 -5.40 -17.51 -1.37
C ARG A 274 -5.47 -17.28 -2.88
N LEU A 275 -6.31 -18.03 -3.58
CA LEU A 275 -6.44 -17.92 -5.04
C LEU A 275 -7.31 -16.73 -5.49
N GLY A 276 -8.12 -16.18 -4.58
CA GLY A 276 -9.04 -15.09 -4.89
C GLY A 276 -10.35 -15.57 -5.52
N PHE A 277 -10.80 -16.79 -5.19
CA PHE A 277 -12.12 -17.27 -5.61
C PHE A 277 -13.20 -16.72 -4.70
N ILE A 278 -14.08 -15.90 -5.26
CA ILE A 278 -15.24 -15.34 -4.60
C ILE A 278 -16.52 -15.97 -5.11
N VAL A 279 -17.57 -15.93 -4.30
CA VAL A 279 -18.91 -16.38 -4.68
C VAL A 279 -19.86 -15.21 -4.53
N PRO A 280 -20.11 -14.47 -5.61
CA PRO A 280 -20.95 -13.29 -5.58
C PRO A 280 -22.44 -13.67 -5.44
N ALA A 281 -23.16 -12.91 -4.62
CA ALA A 281 -24.59 -13.07 -4.38
C ALA A 281 -25.32 -11.71 -4.40
N PRO A 282 -26.51 -11.62 -5.02
CA PRO A 282 -27.37 -10.43 -4.92
C PRO A 282 -27.79 -10.20 -3.46
N ALA A 283 -27.52 -8.99 -2.97
CA ALA A 283 -27.81 -8.61 -1.60
C ALA A 283 -27.87 -7.10 -1.44
N THR A 284 -28.56 -6.65 -0.39
CA THR A 284 -28.62 -5.24 0.01
C THR A 284 -28.03 -5.09 1.40
N TRP A 285 -27.22 -4.05 1.58
CA TRP A 285 -26.62 -3.71 2.88
C TRP A 285 -27.66 -3.09 3.82
N SER A 286 -27.83 -3.64 5.02
CA SER A 286 -28.59 -3.04 6.13
C SER A 286 -27.61 -2.32 7.06
N ALA A 287 -27.65 -0.99 7.08
CA ALA A 287 -26.82 -0.19 7.99
C ALA A 287 -27.23 -0.35 9.46
N ALA A 288 -28.49 -0.72 9.74
CA ALA A 288 -28.99 -0.92 11.10
C ALA A 288 -28.40 -2.20 11.73
N ASP A 289 -28.30 -3.27 10.94
CA ASP A 289 -27.81 -4.57 11.41
C ASP A 289 -26.32 -4.77 11.11
N SER A 290 -25.75 -3.92 10.25
CA SER A 290 -24.40 -4.09 9.70
C SER A 290 -24.22 -5.43 8.98
N GLU A 291 -25.25 -5.85 8.23
CA GLU A 291 -25.30 -7.13 7.53
C GLU A 291 -25.91 -7.01 6.12
N PHE A 292 -25.60 -7.99 5.28
CA PHE A 292 -26.21 -8.12 3.95
C PHE A 292 -27.46 -9.00 4.01
N THR A 293 -28.57 -8.49 3.50
CA THR A 293 -29.79 -9.26 3.28
C THR A 293 -29.84 -9.76 1.84
N THR A 294 -29.98 -11.07 1.64
CA THR A 294 -30.08 -11.69 0.30
C THR A 294 -31.22 -11.09 -0.52
N GLN A 295 -31.01 -10.95 -1.82
CA GLN A 295 -31.99 -10.48 -2.78
C GLN A 295 -32.14 -11.47 -3.93
N GLU A 296 -33.18 -11.33 -4.74
CA GLU A 296 -33.27 -12.00 -6.04
C GLU A 296 -32.62 -11.17 -7.14
N TRP A 297 -32.33 -11.78 -8.28
CA TRP A 297 -31.76 -11.09 -9.44
C TRP A 297 -32.77 -10.12 -10.05
N THR A 298 -32.43 -8.83 -10.13
CA THR A 298 -33.35 -7.82 -10.69
C THR A 298 -33.60 -7.99 -12.18
N ALA A 299 -32.67 -8.59 -12.93
CA ALA A 299 -32.82 -8.83 -14.36
C ALA A 299 -33.29 -10.26 -14.70
N CYS A 300 -33.71 -11.05 -13.71
CA CYS A 300 -34.28 -12.38 -13.92
C CYS A 300 -33.33 -13.36 -14.69
N ARG A 301 -32.02 -13.04 -14.71
CA ARG A 301 -30.92 -13.80 -15.33
C ARG A 301 -29.60 -13.49 -14.64
N ALA A 302 -28.58 -14.34 -14.78
CA ALA A 302 -27.23 -14.03 -14.33
C ALA A 302 -26.68 -12.75 -15.00
N PRO A 303 -25.84 -11.98 -14.28
CA PRO A 303 -25.16 -10.79 -14.79
C PRO A 303 -24.20 -11.13 -15.93
N ASP A 304 -23.88 -10.14 -16.76
CA ASP A 304 -22.87 -10.28 -17.81
C ASP A 304 -21.48 -9.98 -17.24
N GLN A 305 -21.40 -8.99 -16.34
CA GLN A 305 -20.18 -8.56 -15.68
C GLN A 305 -20.42 -8.30 -14.20
N ILE A 306 -19.34 -8.34 -13.42
CA ILE A 306 -19.32 -7.87 -12.04
C ILE A 306 -18.27 -6.80 -11.87
N ARG A 307 -18.54 -5.85 -10.99
CA ARG A 307 -17.59 -4.88 -10.46
C ARG A 307 -17.40 -5.16 -8.98
N VAL A 308 -16.16 -5.31 -8.53
CA VAL A 308 -15.84 -5.77 -7.17
C VAL A 308 -14.92 -4.76 -6.48
N TRP A 309 -15.14 -4.56 -5.18
CA TRP A 309 -14.30 -3.81 -4.26
C TRP A 309 -13.88 -4.72 -3.12
N TYR A 310 -12.58 -4.81 -2.86
CA TYR A 310 -12.07 -5.73 -1.86
C TYR A 310 -10.70 -5.31 -1.33
N LEU A 311 -10.44 -5.69 -0.08
CA LEU A 311 -9.14 -5.62 0.55
C LEU A 311 -8.38 -6.92 0.29
N SER A 312 -7.17 -6.83 -0.25
CA SER A 312 -6.30 -7.98 -0.48
C SER A 312 -4.85 -7.66 -0.23
N GLY A 313 -4.08 -8.67 0.15
CA GLY A 313 -2.63 -8.59 0.26
C GLY A 313 -2.04 -9.51 1.30
N TRP A 314 -0.71 -9.55 1.35
CA TRP A 314 0.04 -10.37 2.29
C TRP A 314 -0.14 -9.90 3.73
N GLN A 315 -0.42 -10.82 4.65
CA GLN A 315 -0.54 -10.54 6.09
C GLN A 315 0.56 -11.28 6.86
N GLY A 316 1.59 -10.54 7.28
CA GLY A 316 2.63 -11.07 8.17
C GLY A 316 2.07 -11.30 9.57
N GLN A 317 1.63 -12.53 9.87
CA GLN A 317 0.97 -12.87 11.14
C GLN A 317 1.86 -12.67 12.40
N SER A 318 3.17 -12.52 12.22
CA SER A 318 4.11 -12.20 13.30
C SER A 318 4.14 -10.71 13.67
N LEU A 319 3.53 -9.85 12.86
CA LEU A 319 3.51 -8.41 13.10
C LEU A 319 2.40 -8.04 14.07
N ALA A 320 2.63 -7.00 14.87
CA ALA A 320 1.58 -6.43 15.73
C ALA A 320 0.42 -5.83 14.92
N ARG A 321 0.70 -5.35 13.70
CA ARG A 321 -0.26 -4.72 12.80
C ARG A 321 -0.18 -5.30 11.38
N PRO A 322 -0.63 -6.55 11.17
CA PRO A 322 -0.45 -7.27 9.89
C PRO A 322 -1.20 -6.65 8.71
N LYS A 323 -2.17 -5.75 8.93
CA LYS A 323 -2.91 -5.05 7.87
C LYS A 323 -2.36 -3.65 7.56
N ALA A 324 -1.58 -3.07 8.47
CA ALA A 324 -1.08 -1.70 8.35
C ALA A 324 0.46 -1.61 8.27
N THR A 325 1.17 -2.73 8.43
CA THR A 325 2.64 -2.78 8.36
C THR A 325 3.09 -3.81 7.35
N LEU A 326 3.93 -3.38 6.42
CA LEU A 326 4.58 -4.27 5.44
C LEU A 326 5.48 -5.29 6.15
N ASP A 327 5.48 -6.53 5.69
CA ASP A 327 6.34 -7.58 6.24
C ASP A 327 7.83 -7.29 5.94
N PRO A 328 8.74 -7.37 6.93
CA PRO A 328 10.18 -7.21 6.71
C PRO A 328 10.74 -8.03 5.54
N TYR A 329 10.12 -9.18 5.25
CA TYR A 329 10.42 -9.98 4.07
C TYR A 329 10.28 -9.19 2.76
N TRP A 330 9.17 -8.45 2.61
CA TRP A 330 8.89 -7.63 1.44
C TRP A 330 9.62 -6.30 1.45
N LYS A 331 9.85 -5.69 2.63
CA LYS A 331 10.56 -4.40 2.74
C LYS A 331 11.91 -4.42 2.04
N ASN A 332 12.72 -5.44 2.32
CA ASN A 332 14.05 -5.58 1.72
C ASN A 332 13.97 -5.81 0.21
N ALA A 333 13.05 -6.67 -0.25
CA ALA A 333 12.90 -6.96 -1.66
C ALA A 333 12.45 -5.73 -2.47
N ILE A 334 11.49 -4.96 -1.95
CA ILE A 334 11.06 -3.70 -2.54
C ILE A 334 12.20 -2.69 -2.55
N ALA A 335 12.90 -2.50 -1.43
CA ALA A 335 13.99 -1.53 -1.34
C ALA A 335 15.14 -1.84 -2.32
N TYR A 336 15.53 -3.10 -2.44
CA TYR A 336 16.59 -3.52 -3.37
C TYR A 336 16.16 -3.38 -4.82
N PHE A 337 14.89 -3.68 -5.13
CA PHE A 337 14.38 -3.54 -6.48
C PHE A 337 14.20 -2.07 -6.88
N ALA A 338 13.65 -1.24 -5.99
CA ALA A 338 13.56 0.21 -6.17
C ALA A 338 14.94 0.84 -6.38
N ALA A 339 15.95 0.42 -5.61
CA ALA A 339 17.33 0.87 -5.79
C ALA A 339 17.90 0.58 -7.19
N SER A 340 17.46 -0.50 -7.82
CA SER A 340 17.86 -0.85 -9.19
C SER A 340 17.22 0.03 -10.28
N LYS A 341 16.14 0.74 -9.94
CA LYS A 341 15.38 1.59 -10.88
C LYS A 341 15.85 3.05 -10.92
N PHE A 342 16.75 3.47 -10.02
CA PHE A 342 17.24 4.85 -10.03
C PHE A 342 18.00 5.19 -11.31
N ASP A 343 17.64 6.32 -11.92
CA ASP A 343 18.29 6.90 -13.09
C ASP A 343 19.62 7.58 -12.71
N ARG A 344 19.61 8.28 -11.58
CA ARG A 344 20.71 9.08 -11.03
C ARG A 344 21.22 8.49 -9.71
N PRO A 345 22.49 8.72 -9.35
CA PRO A 345 22.99 8.33 -8.04
C PRO A 345 22.25 9.10 -6.94
N ILE A 346 22.00 8.42 -5.82
CA ILE A 346 21.49 9.05 -4.60
C ILE A 346 22.64 9.80 -3.91
N CYS A 347 22.32 10.91 -3.27
CA CYS A 347 23.24 11.56 -2.35
C CYS A 347 23.53 10.66 -1.17
N GLY A 348 24.75 10.16 -1.09
CA GLY A 348 25.17 9.36 0.03
C GLY A 348 26.68 9.24 0.08
N CYS A 349 27.15 8.85 1.26
CA CYS A 349 28.52 8.41 1.42
C CYS A 349 28.78 7.17 0.56
N SER A 350 30.06 6.81 0.42
CA SER A 350 30.53 5.64 -0.35
C SER A 350 29.70 4.37 -0.12
N ASN A 351 29.22 4.12 1.09
CA ASN A 351 28.42 2.94 1.42
C ASN A 351 27.07 2.89 0.70
N VAL A 352 26.34 4.01 0.61
CA VAL A 352 25.02 4.07 -0.04
C VAL A 352 25.17 3.97 -1.55
N SER A 353 26.18 4.65 -2.12
CA SER A 353 26.49 4.54 -3.55
C SER A 353 26.87 3.11 -3.92
N GLN A 354 27.75 2.47 -3.15
CA GLN A 354 28.11 1.06 -3.36
C GLN A 354 26.90 0.11 -3.24
N PHE A 355 25.98 0.40 -2.31
CA PHE A 355 24.75 -0.35 -2.18
C PHE A 355 23.88 -0.24 -3.43
N ILE A 356 23.67 0.98 -3.94
CA ILE A 356 22.85 1.23 -5.12
C ILE A 356 23.50 0.63 -6.37
N ASP A 357 24.81 0.85 -6.57
CA ASP A 357 25.56 0.33 -7.70
C ASP A 357 25.49 -1.21 -7.76
N LYS A 358 25.57 -1.87 -6.60
CA LYS A 358 25.38 -3.33 -6.51
C LYS A 358 24.02 -3.78 -7.03
N TRP A 359 22.94 -3.08 -6.68
CA TRP A 359 21.58 -3.49 -7.06
C TRP A 359 21.19 -3.08 -8.48
N ARG A 360 21.77 -1.98 -8.99
CA ARG A 360 21.63 -1.52 -10.38
C ARG A 360 22.41 -2.40 -11.36
N ARG A 361 23.50 -3.04 -10.91
CA ARG A 361 24.30 -3.93 -11.76
C ARG A 361 23.42 -4.94 -12.48
N ASP A 362 23.56 -4.99 -13.81
CA ASP A 362 22.85 -5.93 -14.66
C ASP A 362 23.62 -7.25 -14.73
N ALA A 363 22.98 -8.34 -14.28
CA ALA A 363 23.58 -9.66 -14.25
C ALA A 363 23.72 -10.29 -15.64
N ALA A 364 23.05 -9.74 -16.67
CA ALA A 364 23.16 -10.23 -18.05
C ALA A 364 24.48 -9.81 -18.72
N PHE A 365 25.11 -8.72 -18.25
CA PHE A 365 26.38 -8.25 -18.77
C PHE A 365 27.55 -8.88 -17.99
N THR A 366 28.46 -9.53 -18.73
CA THR A 366 29.72 -10.03 -18.18
C THR A 366 30.83 -9.03 -18.49
N SER A 367 31.45 -8.44 -17.47
CA SER A 367 32.69 -7.67 -17.64
C SER A 367 33.90 -8.53 -17.27
N GLN A 368 35.05 -8.28 -17.90
CA GLN A 368 36.28 -9.01 -17.58
C GLN A 368 36.78 -8.72 -16.14
N GLU A 369 36.39 -7.58 -15.57
CA GLU A 369 36.84 -7.13 -14.25
C GLU A 369 35.95 -7.62 -13.10
N GLU A 370 34.64 -7.78 -13.32
CA GLU A 370 33.68 -8.12 -12.25
C GLU A 370 33.32 -9.62 -12.19
N GLY A 371 33.78 -10.40 -13.17
CA GLY A 371 33.45 -11.81 -13.31
C GLY A 371 32.10 -12.05 -14.00
N ALA A 372 31.90 -13.28 -14.49
CA ALA A 372 30.65 -13.67 -15.14
C ALA A 372 29.64 -14.20 -14.11
N TRP A 373 28.40 -13.69 -14.17
CA TRP A 373 27.28 -14.25 -13.41
C TRP A 373 26.65 -15.40 -14.19
N THR A 374 26.40 -16.53 -13.53
CA THR A 374 25.64 -17.63 -14.12
C THR A 374 24.15 -17.42 -13.86
N MET A 375 23.44 -16.97 -14.89
CA MET A 375 21.99 -16.79 -14.84
C MET A 375 21.27 -18.03 -15.38
N THR A 376 20.29 -18.55 -14.62
CA THR A 376 19.42 -19.64 -15.10
C THR A 376 18.46 -19.12 -16.18
N PRO A 377 18.01 -19.95 -17.14
CA PRO A 377 17.02 -19.52 -18.15
C PRO A 377 15.74 -18.91 -17.56
N GLU A 378 15.29 -19.41 -16.40
CA GLU A 378 14.13 -18.86 -15.66
C GLU A 378 14.37 -17.42 -15.21
N GLN A 379 15.57 -17.13 -14.68
CA GLN A 379 15.98 -15.78 -14.29
C GLN A 379 16.17 -14.86 -15.49
N ALA A 380 16.66 -15.38 -16.61
CA ALA A 380 16.77 -14.62 -17.86
C ALA A 380 15.38 -14.25 -18.43
N GLY A 381 14.37 -15.09 -18.18
CA GLY A 381 12.97 -14.84 -18.53
C GLY A 381 12.20 -13.96 -17.53
N ASN A 382 12.87 -13.40 -16.52
CA ASN A 382 12.23 -12.52 -15.54
C ASN A 382 11.68 -11.25 -16.21
N LYS A 383 10.37 -11.02 -16.09
CA LYS A 383 9.70 -9.84 -16.65
C LYS A 383 10.11 -8.52 -16.00
N MET A 384 10.62 -8.55 -14.77
CA MET A 384 11.11 -7.37 -14.04
C MET A 384 12.52 -6.94 -14.47
N GLY A 385 13.17 -7.71 -15.36
CA GLY A 385 14.53 -7.44 -15.85
C GLY A 385 15.63 -8.24 -15.16
N THR A 386 16.87 -7.94 -15.53
CA THR A 386 18.08 -8.69 -15.17
C THR A 386 18.99 -7.97 -14.17
N SER A 387 18.56 -6.81 -13.66
CA SER A 387 19.26 -6.14 -12.55
C SER A 387 19.31 -7.03 -11.32
N MET A 388 20.37 -6.91 -10.51
CA MET A 388 20.50 -7.70 -9.27
C MET A 388 19.31 -7.48 -8.32
N GLY A 389 18.76 -6.25 -8.27
CA GLY A 389 17.54 -5.94 -7.52
C GLY A 389 16.32 -6.69 -8.05
N ALA A 390 16.10 -6.68 -9.38
CA ALA A 390 15.01 -7.39 -10.04
C ALA A 390 15.10 -8.91 -9.83
N LEU A 391 16.30 -9.48 -9.94
CA LEU A 391 16.53 -10.90 -9.70
C LEU A 391 16.28 -11.30 -8.24
N TYR A 392 16.65 -10.45 -7.29
CA TYR A 392 16.36 -10.68 -5.87
C TYR A 392 14.84 -10.66 -5.61
N ALA A 393 14.12 -9.68 -6.14
CA ALA A 393 12.66 -9.61 -6.06
C ALA A 393 12.01 -10.84 -6.70
N TYR A 394 12.47 -11.26 -7.88
CA TYR A 394 11.97 -12.45 -8.58
C TYR A 394 12.11 -13.72 -7.74
N ARG A 395 13.30 -13.96 -7.18
CA ARG A 395 13.57 -15.11 -6.29
C ARG A 395 12.71 -15.07 -5.02
N THR A 396 12.44 -13.87 -4.51
CA THR A 396 11.59 -13.66 -3.34
C THR A 396 10.15 -14.08 -3.64
N ILE A 397 9.58 -13.60 -4.76
CA ILE A 397 8.22 -13.94 -5.19
C ILE A 397 8.07 -15.45 -5.45
N HIS A 398 9.08 -16.07 -6.08
CA HIS A 398 9.06 -17.46 -6.49
C HIS A 398 9.43 -18.46 -5.38
N ARG A 399 9.66 -17.99 -4.14
CA ARG A 399 9.98 -18.86 -3.02
C ARG A 399 8.79 -19.77 -2.68
N ASN A 400 9.07 -21.03 -2.35
CA ASN A 400 8.06 -21.99 -1.91
C ASN A 400 7.24 -21.44 -0.74
N GLY A 401 5.92 -21.55 -0.83
CA GLY A 401 4.97 -21.04 0.18
C GLY A 401 4.47 -19.61 -0.09
N VAL A 402 5.24 -18.79 -0.81
CA VAL A 402 4.86 -17.41 -1.16
C VAL A 402 4.08 -17.38 -2.48
N ARG A 403 4.57 -18.11 -3.49
CA ARG A 403 3.99 -18.12 -4.84
C ARG A 403 2.54 -18.58 -4.84
N ILE A 404 1.69 -17.85 -5.56
CA ILE A 404 0.37 -18.30 -5.99
C ILE A 404 0.54 -18.92 -7.37
N ILE A 405 0.20 -20.20 -7.52
CA ILE A 405 0.15 -20.86 -8.82
C ILE A 405 -1.30 -20.77 -9.27
N LYS A 406 -1.55 -19.88 -10.23
CA LYS A 406 -2.84 -19.76 -10.92
C LYS A 406 -2.87 -20.66 -12.14
#